data_AF-A0A0W7Z287-F1
#
_entry.id   AF-A0A0W7Z287-F1
#
_cell.length_a   1.000
_cell.length_b   1.000
_cell.length_c   1.000
_cell.angle_alpha   90.00
_cell.angle_beta   90.00
_cell.angle_gamma   90.00
#
_symmetry.space_group_name_H-M   'P 1'
#
loop_
_entity.id
_entity.type
_entity.pdbx_description
1 polymer ?
#
loop_
_entity_poly.entity_id
_entity_poly.type
_entity_poly.pdbx_seq_one_letter_code
_entity_poly.pdbx_strand_id
1 'polypeptide(L)'
;MKQLSKDQWRKIHGIRPPKDPADPDVIGRRPIHEAIVNWEIKWTTRLHLIFAPLAFTIVLMPKLNKAWYEVISSIPIVSWIHREFSGLTGTLYLCLAVGLVFYFYSASKIDGKSHSEYGYPININHVRSPKNIKQGELYPRTKLEERVFFADSAGGIWLATFMWFVLFGGISVLFSMKGG
;
A
#
# COMPACT_ATOMS: atom_id res chain seq x y z
N MET A 1 -7.50 -23.03 -12.88
CA MET A 1 -6.87 -22.32 -14.02
C MET A 1 -5.43 -22.78 -14.12
N LYS A 2 -4.94 -23.21 -15.31
CA LYS A 2 -3.52 -23.56 -15.51
C LYS A 2 -2.66 -22.32 -15.25
N GLN A 3 -1.63 -22.46 -14.41
CA GLN A 3 -0.70 -21.38 -14.12
C GLN A 3 0.16 -21.12 -15.36
N LEU A 4 0.16 -19.89 -15.86
CA LEU A 4 1.00 -19.47 -16.98
C LEU A 4 2.48 -19.60 -16.58
N SER A 5 3.32 -20.08 -17.51
CA SER A 5 4.77 -19.96 -17.34
C SER A 5 5.18 -18.48 -17.30
N LYS A 6 6.32 -18.19 -16.66
CA LYS A 6 6.88 -16.84 -16.57
C LYS A 6 6.96 -16.14 -17.92
N ASP A 7 7.43 -16.82 -18.96
CA ASP A 7 7.62 -16.23 -20.28
C ASP A 7 6.29 -15.98 -21.00
N GLN A 8 5.31 -16.88 -20.83
CA GLN A 8 3.95 -16.66 -21.32
C GLN A 8 3.31 -15.46 -20.63
N TRP A 9 3.48 -15.34 -19.32
CA TRP A 9 2.97 -14.21 -18.54
C TRP A 9 3.61 -12.89 -19.00
N ARG A 10 4.95 -12.84 -19.10
CA ARG A 10 5.68 -11.66 -19.60
C ARG A 10 5.23 -11.25 -21.00
N LYS A 11 5.06 -12.21 -21.91
CA LYS A 11 4.60 -11.98 -23.29
C LYS A 11 3.19 -11.36 -23.32
N ILE A 12 2.26 -11.87 -22.51
CA ILE A 12 0.89 -11.32 -22.41
C ILE A 12 0.91 -9.87 -21.92
N HIS A 13 1.82 -9.53 -21.01
CA HIS A 13 1.96 -8.18 -20.47
C HIS A 13 2.91 -7.28 -21.29
N GLY A 14 3.35 -7.71 -22.47
CA GLY A 14 4.23 -6.93 -23.36
C GLY A 14 5.63 -6.68 -22.80
N ILE A 15 6.06 -7.45 -21.79
CA ILE A 15 7.34 -7.28 -21.11
C ILE A 15 8.44 -7.94 -21.94
N ARG A 16 9.35 -7.12 -22.45
CA ARG A 16 10.50 -7.58 -23.24
C ARG A 16 11.60 -8.12 -22.31
N PRO A 17 12.42 -9.08 -22.79
CA PRO A 17 13.63 -9.44 -22.09
C PRO A 17 14.57 -8.21 -21.99
N PRO A 18 15.25 -8.03 -20.85
CA PRO A 18 16.12 -6.89 -20.63
C PRO A 18 17.32 -6.92 -21.58
N LYS A 19 17.67 -5.75 -22.15
CA LYS A 19 18.77 -5.61 -23.12
C LYS A 19 20.13 -5.34 -22.46
N ASP A 20 20.16 -4.61 -21.36
CA ASP A 20 21.42 -4.22 -20.70
C ASP A 20 21.74 -5.07 -19.45
N PRO A 21 23.03 -5.14 -19.06
CA PRO A 21 23.46 -5.81 -17.84
C PRO A 21 22.80 -5.18 -16.60
N ALA A 22 22.43 -6.04 -15.65
CA ALA A 22 21.88 -5.59 -14.38
C ALA A 22 22.98 -5.01 -13.48
N ASP A 23 22.61 -4.10 -12.57
CA ASP A 23 23.50 -3.61 -11.53
C ASP A 23 23.84 -4.77 -10.57
N PRO A 24 25.13 -5.16 -10.44
CA PRO A 24 25.52 -6.33 -9.65
C PRO A 24 25.16 -6.18 -8.17
N ASP A 25 25.16 -4.96 -7.62
CA ASP A 25 24.78 -4.71 -6.22
C ASP A 25 23.30 -5.02 -5.99
N VAL A 26 22.46 -4.66 -6.97
CA VAL A 26 21.00 -4.88 -6.90
C VAL A 26 20.68 -6.36 -7.04
N ILE A 27 21.37 -7.05 -7.95
CA ILE A 27 21.23 -8.51 -8.10
C ILE A 27 21.69 -9.25 -6.84
N GLY A 28 22.75 -8.79 -6.19
CA GLY A 28 23.21 -9.34 -4.92
C GLY A 28 22.15 -9.26 -3.80
N ARG A 29 21.22 -8.30 -3.87
CA ARG A 29 20.11 -8.13 -2.93
C ARG A 29 18.81 -8.83 -3.34
N ARG A 30 18.80 -9.58 -4.44
CA ARG A 30 17.62 -10.33 -4.90
C ARG A 30 16.94 -11.19 -3.81
N PRO A 31 17.67 -11.89 -2.92
CA PRO A 31 17.04 -12.63 -1.83
C PRO A 31 16.18 -11.76 -0.90
N ILE A 32 16.58 -10.49 -0.69
CA ILE A 32 15.82 -9.53 0.12
C ILE A 32 14.53 -9.13 -0.60
N HIS A 33 14.61 -8.82 -1.90
CA HIS A 33 13.41 -8.48 -2.69
C HIS A 33 12.42 -9.65 -2.73
N GLU A 34 12.91 -10.87 -2.89
CA GLU A 34 12.09 -12.09 -2.86
C GLU A 34 11.42 -12.30 -1.49
N ALA A 35 12.16 -12.10 -0.40
CA ALA A 35 11.62 -12.18 0.95
C ALA A 35 10.50 -11.16 1.19
N ILE A 36 10.69 -9.90 0.77
CA ILE A 36 9.68 -8.84 0.90
C ILE A 36 8.43 -9.18 0.09
N VAL A 37 8.58 -9.58 -1.18
CA VAL A 37 7.44 -9.97 -2.02
C VAL A 37 6.67 -11.13 -1.39
N ASN A 38 7.36 -12.15 -0.89
CA ASN A 38 6.70 -13.28 -0.22
C ASN A 38 5.97 -12.86 1.06
N TRP A 39 6.57 -11.93 1.82
CA TRP A 39 5.96 -11.36 3.00
C TRP A 39 4.67 -10.59 2.63
N GLU A 40 4.70 -9.75 1.61
CA GLU A 40 3.53 -8.99 1.15
C GLU A 40 2.41 -9.90 0.66
N ILE A 41 2.72 -10.93 -0.13
CA ILE A 41 1.72 -11.94 -0.57
C ILE A 41 1.01 -12.55 0.64
N LYS A 42 1.76 -12.83 1.72
CA LYS A 42 1.24 -13.47 2.91
C LYS A 42 0.44 -12.50 3.79
N TRP A 43 0.91 -11.27 3.95
CA TRP A 43 0.45 -10.37 5.01
C TRP A 43 -0.45 -9.24 4.55
N THR A 44 -0.29 -8.70 3.34
CA THR A 44 -1.04 -7.49 2.93
C THR A 44 -2.55 -7.68 3.05
N THR A 45 -3.11 -8.78 2.55
CA THR A 45 -4.54 -9.09 2.71
C THR A 45 -4.94 -9.27 4.18
N ARG A 46 -4.09 -9.89 4.99
CA ARG A 46 -4.36 -10.10 6.43
C ARG A 46 -4.38 -8.78 7.18
N LEU A 47 -3.46 -7.87 6.85
CA LEU A 47 -3.42 -6.52 7.42
C LEU A 47 -4.70 -5.77 7.08
N HIS A 48 -5.18 -5.78 5.83
CA HIS A 48 -6.48 -5.18 5.51
C HIS A 48 -7.62 -5.81 6.33
N LEU A 49 -7.66 -7.12 6.46
CA LEU A 49 -8.70 -7.82 7.24
C LEU A 49 -8.66 -7.52 8.75
N ILE A 50 -7.52 -7.10 9.29
CA ILE A 50 -7.37 -6.73 10.69
C ILE A 50 -7.67 -5.24 10.87
N PHE A 51 -7.05 -4.39 10.07
CA PHE A 51 -7.09 -2.95 10.26
C PHE A 51 -8.37 -2.29 9.72
N ALA A 52 -9.04 -2.88 8.71
CA ALA A 52 -10.34 -2.38 8.26
C ALA A 52 -11.42 -2.44 9.37
N PRO A 53 -11.70 -3.61 10.00
CA PRO A 53 -12.66 -3.65 11.09
C PRO A 53 -12.18 -2.84 12.30
N LEU A 54 -10.88 -2.85 12.61
CA LEU A 54 -10.34 -2.05 13.71
C LEU A 54 -10.60 -0.56 13.51
N ALA A 55 -10.28 -0.02 12.33
CA ALA A 55 -10.52 1.37 11.99
C ALA A 55 -12.02 1.70 11.98
N PHE A 56 -12.86 0.80 11.46
CA PHE A 56 -14.31 0.97 11.49
C PHE A 56 -14.81 1.09 12.93
N THR A 57 -14.45 0.13 13.78
CA THR A 57 -14.88 0.05 15.18
C THR A 57 -14.35 1.20 16.03
N ILE A 58 -13.11 1.66 15.81
CA ILE A 58 -12.52 2.73 16.61
C ILE A 58 -12.91 4.11 16.10
N VAL A 59 -13.01 4.33 14.78
CA VAL A 59 -13.15 5.67 14.20
C VAL A 59 -14.58 5.99 13.77
N LEU A 60 -15.24 5.08 13.04
CA LEU A 60 -16.56 5.36 12.46
C LEU A 60 -17.72 4.93 13.35
N MET A 61 -17.66 3.74 13.93
CA MET A 61 -18.72 3.17 14.76
C MET A 61 -19.13 4.07 15.95
N PRO A 62 -18.21 4.78 16.63
CA PRO A 62 -18.60 5.70 17.72
C PRO A 62 -19.48 6.87 17.26
N LYS A 63 -19.40 7.26 15.97
CA LYS A 63 -20.31 8.26 15.39
C LYS A 63 -21.70 7.71 15.13
N LEU A 64 -21.84 6.39 14.98
CA LEU A 64 -23.09 5.71 14.67
C LEU A 64 -23.79 5.17 15.93
N ASN A 65 -23.05 4.91 17.01
CA ASN A 65 -23.55 4.29 18.24
C ASN A 65 -22.97 4.97 19.49
N LYS A 66 -23.82 5.66 20.26
CA LYS A 66 -23.44 6.37 21.49
C LYS A 66 -22.94 5.44 22.60
N ALA A 67 -23.57 4.29 22.79
CA ALA A 67 -23.12 3.32 23.80
C ALA A 67 -21.70 2.81 23.47
N TRP A 68 -21.40 2.63 22.18
CA TRP A 68 -20.05 2.27 21.76
C TRP A 68 -19.04 3.40 21.97
N TYR A 69 -19.44 4.66 21.73
CA TYR A 69 -18.61 5.81 22.05
C TYR A 69 -18.23 5.88 23.54
N GLU A 70 -19.16 5.57 24.45
CA GLU A 70 -18.87 5.52 25.89
C GLU A 70 -17.83 4.44 26.22
N VAL A 71 -17.95 3.25 25.63
CA VAL A 71 -16.97 2.17 25.78
C VAL A 71 -15.58 2.62 25.32
N ILE A 72 -15.45 3.12 24.09
CA ILE A 72 -14.12 3.51 23.59
C ILE A 72 -13.51 4.71 24.33
N SER A 73 -14.35 5.61 24.84
CA SER A 73 -13.91 6.78 25.60
C SER A 73 -13.31 6.39 26.96
N SER A 74 -13.71 5.24 27.52
CA SER A 74 -13.16 4.71 28.77
C SER A 74 -11.74 4.13 28.64
N ILE A 75 -11.28 3.84 27.41
CA ILE A 75 -9.97 3.25 27.14
C ILE A 75 -9.04 4.35 26.60
N PRO A 76 -8.03 4.83 27.36
CA PRO A 76 -7.26 6.03 27.00
C PRO A 76 -6.63 6.00 25.60
N ILE A 77 -6.01 4.86 25.24
CA ILE A 77 -5.33 4.71 23.95
C ILE A 77 -6.35 4.72 22.80
N VAL A 78 -7.48 4.02 22.95
CA VAL A 78 -8.51 3.94 21.89
C VAL A 78 -9.21 5.28 21.74
N SER A 79 -9.50 5.96 22.85
CA SER A 79 -10.05 7.32 22.87
C SER A 79 -9.14 8.32 22.15
N TRP A 80 -7.82 8.22 22.40
CA TRP A 80 -6.82 9.02 21.68
C TRP A 80 -6.86 8.75 20.17
N ILE A 81 -6.79 7.48 19.73
CA ILE A 81 -6.86 7.12 18.30
C ILE A 81 -8.15 7.64 17.67
N HIS A 82 -9.30 7.42 18.32
CA HIS A 82 -10.58 7.93 17.83
C HIS A 82 -10.51 9.44 17.65
N ARG A 83 -10.03 10.21 18.63
CA ARG A 83 -9.93 11.68 18.53
C ARG A 83 -9.02 12.12 17.38
N GLU A 84 -7.87 11.48 17.24
CA GLU A 84 -6.87 11.82 16.22
C GLU A 84 -7.37 11.56 14.78
N PHE A 85 -8.20 10.52 14.58
CA PHE A 85 -8.70 10.17 13.24
C PHE A 85 -10.12 10.64 12.95
N SER A 86 -10.98 10.83 13.95
CA SER A 86 -12.39 11.23 13.77
C SER A 86 -12.60 12.75 13.68
N GLY A 87 -11.59 13.55 14.06
CA GLY A 87 -11.58 15.01 13.99
C GLY A 87 -10.66 15.55 12.90
N LEU A 88 -10.72 16.87 12.67
CA LEU A 88 -9.80 17.60 11.79
C LEU A 88 -8.43 17.81 12.46
N THR A 89 -7.82 16.75 12.98
CA THR A 89 -6.55 16.83 13.72
C THR A 89 -5.35 16.48 12.85
N GLY A 90 -4.15 16.85 13.33
CA GLY A 90 -2.90 16.70 12.57
C GLY A 90 -2.57 15.26 12.17
N THR A 91 -2.96 14.26 12.95
CA THR A 91 -2.63 12.86 12.68
C THR A 91 -3.32 12.34 11.42
N LEU A 92 -4.61 12.64 11.24
CA LEU A 92 -5.36 12.30 10.02
C LEU A 92 -4.67 12.88 8.78
N TYR A 93 -4.31 14.16 8.82
CA TYR A 93 -3.65 14.86 7.72
C TYR A 93 -2.23 14.37 7.49
N LEU A 94 -1.48 14.05 8.55
CA LEU A 94 -0.14 13.48 8.45
C LEU A 94 -0.20 12.12 7.75
N CYS A 95 -1.11 11.24 8.18
CA CYS A 95 -1.31 9.96 7.53
C CYS A 95 -1.68 10.16 6.05
N LEU A 96 -2.64 11.03 5.75
CA LEU A 96 -3.02 11.34 4.36
C LEU A 96 -1.81 11.84 3.55
N ALA A 97 -1.03 12.78 4.08
CA ALA A 97 0.15 13.33 3.42
C ALA A 97 1.21 12.24 3.15
N VAL A 98 1.48 11.36 4.11
CA VAL A 98 2.38 10.21 3.94
C VAL A 98 1.88 9.28 2.83
N GLY A 99 0.58 8.96 2.81
CA GLY A 99 -0.04 8.17 1.76
C GLY A 99 0.11 8.80 0.38
N LEU A 100 -0.11 10.12 0.28
CA LEU A 100 0.09 10.87 -0.95
C LEU A 100 1.55 10.90 -1.38
N VAL A 101 2.51 11.02 -0.46
CA VAL A 101 3.95 10.96 -0.78
C VAL A 101 4.30 9.63 -1.41
N PHE A 102 3.86 8.50 -0.85
CA PHE A 102 4.11 7.20 -1.48
C PHE A 102 3.45 7.10 -2.86
N TYR A 103 2.19 7.52 -2.97
CA TYR A 103 1.45 7.51 -4.23
C TYR A 103 2.14 8.35 -5.32
N PHE A 104 2.50 9.59 -4.99
CA PHE A 104 3.13 10.53 -5.93
C PHE A 104 4.59 10.22 -6.18
N TYR A 105 5.34 9.67 -5.23
CA TYR A 105 6.71 9.25 -5.46
C TYR A 105 6.74 8.21 -6.58
N SER A 106 5.93 7.16 -6.45
CA SER A 106 5.82 6.11 -7.47
C SER A 106 5.23 6.67 -8.76
N ALA A 107 4.21 7.53 -8.68
CA ALA A 107 3.62 8.18 -9.86
C ALA A 107 4.59 9.11 -10.61
N SER A 108 5.49 9.80 -9.91
CA SER A 108 6.46 10.74 -10.51
C SER A 108 7.56 10.05 -11.31
N LYS A 109 7.75 8.73 -11.12
CA LYS A 109 8.70 7.92 -11.89
C LYS A 109 8.04 7.27 -13.11
N ILE A 110 6.78 7.63 -13.39
CA ILE A 110 5.96 7.15 -14.52
C ILE A 110 6.09 8.12 -15.69
N ASP A 111 7.00 7.84 -16.64
CA ASP A 111 7.03 8.53 -17.95
C ASP A 111 5.91 8.01 -18.89
N GLY A 112 4.70 7.74 -18.35
CA GLY A 112 3.59 7.12 -19.07
C GLY A 112 3.76 5.63 -19.40
N LYS A 113 4.90 5.01 -19.05
CA LYS A 113 5.18 3.58 -19.29
C LYS A 113 4.68 2.70 -18.13
N SER A 114 4.16 1.50 -18.44
CA SER A 114 3.71 0.53 -17.42
C SER A 114 4.88 -0.23 -16.75
N HIS A 115 5.99 -0.35 -17.45
CA HIS A 115 7.19 -1.06 -17.02
C HIS A 115 8.43 -0.22 -17.33
N SER A 116 9.49 -0.44 -16.56
CA SER A 116 10.83 0.00 -16.90
C SER A 116 11.31 -0.61 -18.21
N GLU A 117 12.40 -0.06 -18.74
CA GLU A 117 13.09 -0.63 -19.91
C GLU A 117 13.62 -2.05 -19.65
N TYR A 118 13.73 -2.45 -18.37
CA TYR A 118 14.14 -3.78 -17.92
C TYR A 118 12.99 -4.67 -17.47
N GLY A 119 11.74 -4.21 -17.67
CA GLY A 119 10.53 -4.97 -17.40
C GLY A 119 10.04 -4.93 -15.95
N TYR A 120 10.65 -4.15 -15.07
CA TYR A 120 10.16 -3.96 -13.71
C TYR A 120 8.90 -3.08 -13.74
N PRO A 121 7.75 -3.50 -13.18
CA PRO A 121 6.56 -2.66 -13.12
C PRO A 121 6.84 -1.39 -12.31
N ILE A 122 6.79 -0.22 -12.97
CA ILE A 122 6.93 1.09 -12.33
C ILE A 122 5.54 1.74 -12.09
N ASN A 123 4.49 1.24 -12.74
CA ASN A 123 3.15 1.82 -12.66
C ASN A 123 2.27 1.19 -11.56
N ILE A 124 1.71 2.06 -10.72
CA ILE A 124 0.81 1.74 -9.59
C ILE A 124 -0.65 1.44 -9.99
N ASN A 125 -1.13 1.91 -11.15
CA ASN A 125 -2.52 1.70 -11.61
C ASN A 125 -2.84 0.25 -11.97
N HIS A 126 -1.81 -0.59 -12.12
CA HIS A 126 -1.93 -2.03 -12.22
C HIS A 126 -1.28 -2.69 -11.02
N VAL A 127 -1.53 -2.13 -9.82
CA VAL A 127 -0.94 -2.46 -8.51
C VAL A 127 -0.17 -3.73 -8.66
N ARG A 128 1.12 -3.53 -8.81
CA ARG A 128 2.18 -4.50 -8.87
C ARG A 128 1.90 -5.57 -7.82
N SER A 129 1.08 -6.54 -8.19
CA SER A 129 0.63 -7.51 -7.22
C SER A 129 1.89 -8.25 -6.84
N PRO A 130 2.18 -8.41 -5.54
CA PRO A 130 3.32 -9.21 -5.11
C PRO A 130 3.32 -10.59 -5.80
N LYS A 131 2.13 -11.12 -6.12
CA LYS A 131 1.93 -12.31 -6.95
C LYS A 131 2.41 -12.15 -8.39
N ASN A 132 2.14 -11.02 -9.04
CA ASN A 132 2.59 -10.71 -10.39
C ASN A 132 4.11 -10.53 -10.46
N ILE A 133 4.72 -9.86 -9.46
CA ILE A 133 6.19 -9.75 -9.36
C ILE A 133 6.80 -11.16 -9.30
N LYS A 134 6.26 -12.01 -8.43
CA LYS A 134 6.73 -13.39 -8.25
C LYS A 134 6.51 -14.23 -9.51
N GLN A 135 5.33 -14.15 -10.12
CA GLN A 135 4.97 -14.93 -11.31
C GLN A 135 5.80 -14.54 -12.54
N GLY A 136 6.05 -13.24 -12.73
CA GLY A 136 6.88 -12.75 -13.83
C GLY A 136 8.37 -12.67 -13.49
N GLU A 137 8.80 -13.03 -12.27
CA GLU A 137 10.13 -12.75 -11.73
C GLU A 137 10.63 -11.33 -12.08
N LEU A 138 9.79 -10.32 -11.80
CA LEU A 138 10.03 -8.94 -12.18
C LEU A 138 10.78 -8.21 -11.06
N TYR A 139 11.90 -8.75 -10.59
CA TYR A 139 12.66 -8.11 -9.50
C TYR A 139 13.44 -6.89 -10.01
N PRO A 140 13.76 -5.92 -9.12
CA PRO A 140 14.63 -4.81 -9.48
C PRO A 140 15.95 -5.29 -10.09
N ARG A 141 16.42 -4.58 -11.11
CA ARG A 141 17.71 -4.80 -11.77
C ARG A 141 18.59 -3.56 -11.73
N THR A 142 18.01 -2.39 -11.47
CA THR A 142 18.72 -1.11 -11.36
C THR A 142 18.45 -0.44 -10.01
N LYS A 143 19.34 0.49 -9.61
CA LYS A 143 19.19 1.26 -8.36
C LYS A 143 17.89 2.08 -8.34
N LEU A 144 17.42 2.54 -9.51
CA LEU A 144 16.15 3.27 -9.59
C LEU A 144 14.96 2.35 -9.30
N GLU A 145 14.90 1.19 -9.94
CA GLU A 145 13.84 0.19 -9.70
C GLU A 145 13.84 -0.30 -8.27
N GLU A 146 15.02 -0.42 -7.65
CA GLU A 146 15.13 -0.82 -6.26
C GLU A 146 14.58 0.24 -5.30
N ARG A 147 14.83 1.53 -5.57
CA ARG A 147 14.22 2.62 -4.79
C ARG A 147 12.69 2.63 -4.93
N VAL A 148 12.19 2.46 -6.15
CA VAL A 148 10.74 2.35 -6.42
C VAL A 148 10.17 1.13 -5.70
N PHE A 149 10.86 -0.02 -5.73
CA PHE A 149 10.48 -1.23 -5.00
C PHE A 149 10.28 -0.98 -3.51
N PHE A 150 11.27 -0.39 -2.84
CA PHE A 150 11.17 -0.14 -1.41
C PHE A 150 10.10 0.90 -1.07
N ALA A 151 9.96 1.95 -1.88
CA ALA A 151 8.90 2.95 -1.70
C ALA A 151 7.50 2.34 -1.88
N ASP A 152 7.31 1.52 -2.91
CA ASP A 152 6.05 0.81 -3.17
C ASP A 152 5.72 -0.17 -2.04
N SER A 153 6.70 -0.94 -1.57
CA SER A 153 6.52 -1.88 -0.47
C SER A 153 6.14 -1.17 0.83
N ALA A 154 6.83 -0.07 1.15
CA ALA A 154 6.49 0.76 2.30
C ALA A 154 5.08 1.37 2.16
N GLY A 155 4.75 1.88 0.97
CA GLY A 155 3.43 2.39 0.63
C GLY A 155 2.33 1.33 0.73
N GLY A 156 2.60 0.09 0.32
CA GLY A 156 1.68 -1.04 0.43
C GLY A 156 1.38 -1.44 1.88
N ILE A 157 2.41 -1.45 2.74
CA ILE A 157 2.25 -1.67 4.17
C ILE A 157 1.42 -0.53 4.79
N TRP A 158 1.75 0.71 4.45
CA TRP A 158 1.02 1.89 4.91
C TRP A 158 -0.45 1.82 4.49
N LEU A 159 -0.73 1.48 3.23
CA LEU A 159 -2.07 1.34 2.68
C LEU A 159 -2.86 0.25 3.42
N ALA A 160 -2.24 -0.90 3.69
CA ALA A 160 -2.91 -2.01 4.36
C ALA A 160 -3.23 -1.76 5.84
N THR A 161 -2.56 -0.79 6.47
CA THR A 161 -2.64 -0.52 7.91
C THR A 161 -3.38 0.78 8.23
N PHE A 162 -3.02 1.90 7.59
CA PHE A 162 -3.50 3.24 7.94
C PHE A 162 -4.58 3.79 7.02
N MET A 163 -4.68 3.33 5.77
CA MET A 163 -5.66 3.88 4.82
C MET A 163 -7.10 3.75 5.33
N TRP A 164 -7.43 2.69 6.06
CA TRP A 164 -8.76 2.52 6.63
C TRP A 164 -9.09 3.56 7.70
N PHE A 165 -8.11 3.94 8.52
CA PHE A 165 -8.27 5.01 9.50
C PHE A 165 -8.46 6.36 8.81
N VAL A 166 -7.74 6.62 7.72
CA VAL A 166 -7.90 7.84 6.92
C VAL A 166 -9.28 7.86 6.25
N LEU A 167 -9.70 6.77 5.63
CA LEU A 167 -10.99 6.65 4.95
C LEU A 167 -12.15 6.86 5.93
N PHE A 168 -12.18 6.10 7.02
CA PHE A 168 -13.24 6.20 8.01
C PHE A 168 -13.19 7.50 8.82
N GLY A 169 -11.99 8.05 9.03
CA GLY A 169 -11.79 9.37 9.60
C GLY A 169 -12.41 10.47 8.74
N GLY A 170 -12.14 10.46 7.44
CA GLY A 170 -12.76 11.38 6.48
C GLY A 170 -14.30 11.27 6.48
N ILE A 171 -14.84 10.06 6.50
CA ILE A 171 -16.29 9.83 6.60
C ILE A 171 -16.85 10.38 7.93
N SER A 172 -16.17 10.13 9.04
CA SER A 172 -16.54 10.63 10.38
C SER A 172 -16.58 12.16 10.44
N VAL A 173 -15.62 12.82 9.82
CA VAL A 173 -15.59 14.29 9.69
C VAL A 173 -16.81 14.79 8.93
N LEU A 174 -17.16 14.16 7.80
CA LEU A 174 -18.34 14.54 7.01
C LEU A 174 -19.65 14.43 7.80
N PHE A 175 -19.82 13.38 8.62
CA PHE A 175 -20.97 13.26 9.52
C PHE A 175 -21.05 14.42 10.51
N SER A 176 -19.90 14.86 11.04
CA SER A 176 -19.83 15.94 12.02
C SER A 176 -20.16 17.30 11.40
N MET A 177 -19.95 17.48 10.09
CA MET A 177 -20.30 18.70 9.35
C MET A 177 -21.78 18.78 8.93
N LYS A 178 -22.47 17.63 8.80
CA LYS A 178 -23.90 17.58 8.41
C LYS A 178 -24.87 17.66 9.58
N GLY A 179 -24.39 17.43 10.81
CA GLY A 179 -25.19 17.48 12.03
C GLY A 179 -25.04 18.78 12.84
N GLY A 180 -24.48 19.84 12.23
CA GLY A 180 -24.35 21.17 12.80
C GLY A 180 -25.32 22.16 12.15
#